data_AF-A0A7C7LVY2-F1
#
_entry.id   AF-A0A7C7LVY2-F1
#
_cell.length_a   1.000
_cell.length_b   1.000
_cell.length_c   1.000
_cell.angle_alpha   90.00
_cell.angle_beta   90.00
_cell.angle_gamma   90.00
#
_symmetry.space_group_name_H-M   'P 1'
#
loop_
_entity.id
_entity.type
_entity.pdbx_description
1 polymer ?
#
loop_
_entity_poly.entity_id
_entity_poly.type
_entity_poly.pdbx_seq_one_letter_code
_entity_poly.pdbx_strand_id
1 'polypeptide(L)'
;MKIAVVGTGAMGSVYAALLGDAGNEVWAIDVWQEHIDAITKNGLRLEGASGDRTVMIKATTDHNEVGTCDLVVVATKAGQIESAATSVPALLHDDSVVLTIQNGLGSADRLAASISAERLLIG
;
A
#
# COMPACT_ATOMS: atom_id res chain seq x y z
N MET A 1 -13.63 -3.89 1.38
CA MET A 1 -13.01 -2.73 2.07
C MET A 1 -12.30 -1.87 1.04
N LYS A 2 -12.00 -0.62 1.40
CA LYS A 2 -11.10 0.25 0.63
C LYS A 2 -9.71 0.19 1.23
N ILE A 3 -8.73 -0.16 0.40
CA ILE A 3 -7.37 -0.49 0.85
C ILE A 3 -6.35 0.31 0.04
N ALA A 4 -5.46 1.01 0.71
CA ALA A 4 -4.29 1.62 0.08
C ALA A 4 -3.05 0.75 0.29
N VAL A 5 -2.27 0.52 -0.77
CA VAL A 5 -0.97 -0.14 -0.70
C VAL A 5 0.11 0.88 -1.05
N VAL A 6 0.84 1.36 -0.04
CA VAL A 6 1.89 2.37 -0.17
C VAL A 6 3.23 1.68 -0.41
N GLY A 7 3.79 1.87 -1.59
CA GLY A 7 4.94 1.14 -2.09
C GLY A 7 4.51 -0.12 -2.84
N THR A 8 4.37 0.00 -4.16
CA THR A 8 3.94 -1.09 -5.06
C THR A 8 5.16 -1.65 -5.81
N GLY A 9 6.22 -1.96 -5.06
CA GLY A 9 7.28 -2.86 -5.53
C GLY A 9 6.84 -4.31 -5.38
N ALA A 10 7.75 -5.28 -5.55
CA ALA A 10 7.41 -6.72 -5.58
C ALA A 10 6.45 -7.19 -4.47
N MET A 11 6.74 -6.92 -3.19
CA MET A 11 5.85 -7.34 -2.09
C MET A 11 4.53 -6.55 -2.05
N GLY A 12 4.56 -5.23 -2.27
CA GLY A 12 3.35 -4.43 -2.35
C GLY A 12 2.44 -4.89 -3.48
N SER A 13 2.99 -5.24 -4.65
CA SER A 13 2.25 -5.81 -5.77
C SER A 13 1.55 -7.12 -5.41
N VAL A 14 2.20 -8.00 -4.62
CA VAL A 14 1.56 -9.24 -4.14
C VAL A 14 0.32 -8.92 -3.30
N TYR A 15 0.44 -8.02 -2.32
CA TYR A 15 -0.69 -7.63 -1.48
C TYR A 15 -1.79 -6.94 -2.30
N ALA A 16 -1.43 -5.96 -3.13
CA ALA A 16 -2.37 -5.22 -3.95
C ALA A 16 -3.17 -6.13 -4.90
N ALA A 17 -2.48 -7.06 -5.59
CA ALA A 17 -3.12 -8.00 -6.48
C ALA A 17 -4.03 -8.97 -5.73
N LEU A 18 -3.55 -9.63 -4.66
CA LEU A 18 -4.36 -10.63 -3.94
C LEU A 18 -5.56 -10.00 -3.22
N LEU A 19 -5.41 -8.80 -2.66
CA LEU A 19 -6.53 -8.08 -2.02
C LEU A 19 -7.55 -7.60 -3.05
N GLY A 20 -7.09 -7.17 -4.23
CA GLY A 20 -7.96 -6.79 -5.34
C GLY A 20 -8.70 -8.00 -5.92
N ASP A 21 -8.02 -9.14 -6.08
CA ASP A 21 -8.60 -10.41 -6.55
C ASP A 21 -9.69 -10.91 -5.60
N ALA A 22 -9.54 -10.63 -4.30
CA ALA A 22 -10.55 -10.92 -3.28
C ALA A 22 -11.77 -9.95 -3.29
N GLY A 23 -11.83 -8.99 -4.22
CA GLY A 23 -12.96 -8.09 -4.41
C GLY A 23 -12.92 -6.80 -3.58
N ASN A 24 -11.76 -6.42 -3.04
CA ASN A 24 -11.60 -5.12 -2.36
C ASN A 24 -11.36 -3.98 -3.35
N GLU A 25 -11.74 -2.76 -2.96
CA GLU A 25 -11.31 -1.56 -3.68
C GLU A 25 -9.86 -1.26 -3.29
N VAL A 26 -8.92 -1.62 -4.17
CA VAL A 26 -7.49 -1.41 -3.93
C VAL A 26 -6.96 -0.21 -4.71
N TRP A 27 -6.21 0.63 -4.00
CA TRP A 27 -5.38 1.69 -4.57
C TRP A 27 -3.91 1.37 -4.35
N ALA A 28 -3.18 1.12 -5.43
CA ALA A 28 -1.72 1.06 -5.45
C ALA A 28 -1.14 2.47 -5.50
N ILE A 29 -0.21 2.77 -4.59
CA ILE A 29 0.46 4.08 -4.52
C ILE A 29 1.96 3.83 -4.62
N ASP A 30 2.61 4.44 -5.60
CA ASP A 30 4.06 4.40 -5.76
C ASP A 30 4.56 5.67 -6.45
N VAL A 31 5.84 6.00 -6.29
CA VAL A 31 6.47 7.13 -7.00
C VAL A 31 6.93 6.76 -8.41
N TRP A 32 6.94 5.46 -8.73
CA TRP A 32 7.35 4.95 -10.03
C TRP A 32 6.24 5.11 -11.08
N GLN A 33 6.26 6.25 -11.79
CA GLN A 33 5.22 6.62 -12.76
C GLN A 33 5.00 5.55 -13.85
N GLU A 34 6.05 5.00 -14.46
CA GLU A 34 5.88 3.99 -15.52
C GLU A 34 5.20 2.71 -15.00
N HIS A 35 5.42 2.36 -13.73
CA HIS A 35 4.74 1.21 -13.13
C HIS A 35 3.25 1.51 -12.87
N ILE A 36 2.94 2.68 -12.34
CA ILE A 36 1.56 3.14 -12.13
C ILE A 36 0.79 3.24 -13.45
N ASP A 37 1.42 3.76 -14.50
CA ASP A 37 0.82 3.83 -15.84
C ASP A 37 0.54 2.43 -16.40
N ALA A 38 1.47 1.50 -16.21
CA ALA A 38 1.32 0.12 -16.63
C ALA A 38 0.16 -0.60 -15.90
N ILE A 39 0.03 -0.39 -14.57
CA ILE A 39 -1.07 -0.93 -13.77
C ILE A 39 -2.40 -0.32 -14.23
N THR A 40 -2.47 1.00 -14.38
CA THR A 40 -3.70 1.70 -14.79
C THR A 40 -4.17 1.23 -16.17
N LYS A 41 -3.24 1.00 -17.11
CA LYS A 41 -3.56 0.60 -18.47
C LYS A 41 -3.91 -0.89 -18.60
N ASN A 42 -3.16 -1.76 -17.95
CA ASN A 42 -3.20 -3.21 -18.21
C ASN A 42 -3.67 -4.05 -17.01
N GLY A 43 -3.88 -3.43 -15.86
CA GLY A 43 -4.03 -4.12 -14.57
C GLY A 43 -2.68 -4.52 -13.97
N LEU A 44 -2.72 -4.93 -12.70
CA LEU A 44 -1.57 -5.47 -12.00
C LEU A 44 -1.47 -6.98 -12.24
N ARG A 45 -0.46 -7.39 -13.03
CA ARG A 45 -0.17 -8.81 -13.24
C ARG A 45 0.69 -9.35 -12.10
N LEU A 46 0.26 -10.45 -11.51
CA LEU A 46 0.96 -11.21 -10.48
C LEU A 46 1.16 -12.65 -10.97
N GLU A 47 2.42 -13.08 -11.03
CA GLU A 47 2.80 -14.46 -11.32
C GLU A 47 3.67 -15.03 -10.19
N GLY A 48 3.60 -16.35 -9.99
CA GLY A 48 4.39 -17.05 -8.98
C GLY A 48 3.67 -18.23 -8.36
N ALA A 49 4.01 -18.56 -7.12
CA ALA A 49 3.46 -19.71 -6.39
C ALA A 49 1.93 -19.66 -6.24
N SER A 50 1.37 -18.45 -6.14
CA SER A 50 -0.09 -18.25 -6.05
C SER A 50 -0.79 -18.45 -7.40
N GLY A 51 -0.05 -18.56 -8.52
CA GLY A 51 -0.53 -18.65 -9.90
C GLY A 51 -0.33 -17.35 -10.69
N ASP A 52 -0.74 -17.33 -11.97
CA ASP A 52 -0.68 -16.16 -12.86
C ASP A 52 -2.07 -15.52 -13.00
N ARG A 53 -2.17 -14.23 -12.73
CA ARG A 53 -3.41 -13.45 -12.85
C ARG A 53 -3.10 -11.99 -13.13
N THR A 54 -4.07 -11.31 -13.74
CA THR A 54 -4.06 -9.86 -13.87
C THR A 54 -5.30 -9.30 -13.20
N VAL A 55 -5.09 -8.40 -12.24
CA VAL A 55 -6.16 -7.83 -11.42
C VAL A 55 -6.31 -6.35 -11.75
N MET A 56 -7.54 -5.91 -11.99
CA MET A 56 -7.83 -4.50 -12.19
C MET A 56 -7.92 -3.81 -10.83
N ILE A 57 -6.97 -2.93 -10.56
CA ILE A 57 -6.93 -2.09 -9.35
C ILE A 57 -6.74 -0.63 -9.77
N LYS A 58 -7.01 0.29 -8.85
CA LYS A 58 -6.68 1.70 -9.04
C LYS A 58 -5.21 1.91 -8.69
N ALA A 59 -4.55 2.85 -9.37
CA ALA A 59 -3.15 3.16 -9.12
C ALA A 59 -2.90 4.65 -9.33
N THR A 60 -2.05 5.25 -8.48
CA THR A 60 -1.70 6.67 -8.58
C THR A 60 -0.31 6.94 -8.00
N THR A 61 0.29 8.05 -8.43
CA THR A 61 1.48 8.62 -7.80
C THR A 61 1.14 9.69 -6.75
N ASP A 62 -0.12 10.12 -6.67
CA ASP A 62 -0.62 11.13 -5.74
C ASP A 62 -1.55 10.53 -4.68
N HIS A 63 -1.11 10.55 -3.42
CA HIS A 63 -1.90 10.07 -2.28
C HIS A 63 -3.21 10.83 -2.08
N ASN A 64 -3.30 12.09 -2.54
CA ASN A 64 -4.49 12.92 -2.35
C ASN A 64 -5.68 12.46 -3.21
N GLU A 65 -5.44 11.72 -4.29
CA GLU A 65 -6.49 11.16 -5.14
C GLU A 65 -7.22 9.98 -4.50
N VAL A 66 -6.60 9.35 -3.49
CA VAL A 66 -7.09 8.12 -2.88
C VAL A 66 -8.19 8.41 -1.86
N GLY A 67 -8.02 9.44 -1.04
CA GLY A 67 -8.86 9.70 0.14
C GLY A 67 -8.65 8.65 1.25
N THR A 68 -9.53 8.65 2.24
CA THR A 68 -9.40 7.75 3.41
C THR A 68 -9.71 6.29 3.08
N CYS A 69 -9.08 5.35 3.80
CA CYS A 69 -9.12 3.91 3.57
C CYS A 69 -9.30 3.13 4.89
N ASP A 70 -9.95 1.96 4.83
CA ASP A 70 -10.12 1.08 5.99
C ASP A 70 -8.78 0.47 6.43
N LEU A 71 -7.93 0.13 5.45
CA LEU A 71 -6.61 -0.46 5.64
C LEU A 71 -5.57 0.25 4.79
N VAL A 72 -4.42 0.57 5.38
CA VAL A 72 -3.23 1.05 4.66
C VAL A 72 -2.09 0.06 4.87
N VAL A 73 -1.63 -0.58 3.80
CA VAL A 73 -0.47 -1.48 3.81
C VAL A 73 0.77 -0.69 3.40
N VAL A 74 1.77 -0.61 4.29
CA VAL A 74 3.05 0.07 4.02
C VAL A 74 4.09 -0.96 3.65
N ALA A 75 4.49 -0.96 2.38
CA ALA A 75 5.41 -1.91 1.76
C ALA A 75 6.60 -1.21 1.06
N THR A 76 6.91 0.03 1.45
CA THR A 76 8.05 0.79 0.91
C THR A 76 9.39 0.22 1.38
N LYS A 77 10.50 0.58 0.71
CA LYS A 77 11.84 0.24 1.22
C LYS A 77 12.18 1.08 2.45
N ALA A 78 13.09 0.60 3.30
CA ALA A 78 13.50 1.29 4.54
C ALA A 78 13.92 2.76 4.31
N GLY A 79 14.57 3.08 3.18
CA GLY A 79 14.96 4.46 2.85
C GLY A 79 13.79 5.41 2.52
N GLN A 80 12.58 4.89 2.38
CA GLN A 80 11.36 5.64 2.02
C GLN A 80 10.35 5.73 3.17
N ILE A 81 10.71 5.25 4.37
CA ILE A 81 9.78 5.20 5.51
C ILE A 81 9.34 6.59 5.97
N GLU A 82 10.21 7.59 5.95
CA GLU A 82 9.85 8.97 6.36
C GLU A 82 8.80 9.58 5.42
N SER A 83 8.94 9.33 4.12
CA SER A 83 7.97 9.78 3.12
C SER A 83 6.61 9.10 3.33
N ALA A 84 6.63 7.78 3.59
CA ALA A 84 5.41 7.03 3.91
C ALA A 84 4.77 7.53 5.22
N ALA A 85 5.55 7.75 6.27
CA ALA A 85 5.08 8.27 7.55
C ALA A 85 4.41 9.66 7.41
N THR A 86 4.87 10.46 6.45
CA THR A 86 4.28 11.78 6.18
C THR A 86 2.97 11.69 5.39
N SER A 87 2.84 10.75 4.46
CA SER A 87 1.67 10.66 3.56
C SER A 87 0.55 9.78 4.10
N VAL A 88 0.86 8.74 4.87
CA VAL A 88 -0.11 7.78 5.42
C VAL A 88 -1.23 8.47 6.22
N PRO A 89 -0.98 9.48 7.08
CA PRO A 89 -2.05 10.12 7.86
C PRO A 89 -3.21 10.67 7.01
N ALA A 90 -2.96 11.14 5.79
CA ALA A 90 -4.00 11.65 4.89
C ALA A 90 -4.94 10.55 4.37
N LEU A 91 -4.53 9.28 4.48
CA LEU A 91 -5.30 8.11 4.07
C LEU A 91 -6.14 7.54 5.23
N LEU A 92 -6.09 8.12 6.42
CA LEU A 92 -6.73 7.57 7.62
C LEU A 92 -8.02 8.33 7.98
N HIS A 93 -9.06 7.56 8.28
CA HIS A 93 -10.17 7.96 9.13
C HIS A 93 -9.98 7.37 10.54
N ASP A 94 -10.95 7.60 11.44
CA ASP A 94 -10.82 7.23 12.85
C ASP A 94 -10.60 5.74 13.07
N ASP A 95 -11.33 4.89 12.33
CA ASP A 95 -11.24 3.42 12.41
C ASP A 95 -10.17 2.78 11.49
N SER A 96 -9.36 3.58 10.78
CA SER A 96 -8.38 3.03 9.84
C SER A 96 -7.26 2.27 10.55
N VAL A 97 -6.87 1.13 9.97
CA VAL A 97 -5.75 0.33 10.43
C VAL A 97 -4.57 0.47 9.46
N VAL A 98 -3.35 0.49 9.99
CA VAL A 98 -2.13 0.51 9.20
C VAL A 98 -1.35 -0.77 9.44
N LEU A 99 -1.01 -1.50 8.39
CA LEU A 99 -0.16 -2.69 8.44
C LEU A 99 1.19 -2.36 7.80
N THR A 100 2.27 -2.42 8.56
CA THR A 100 3.63 -2.39 7.99
C THR A 100 4.14 -3.81 7.81
N ILE A 101 4.67 -4.10 6.61
CA ILE A 101 5.32 -5.38 6.27
C ILE A 101 6.82 -5.20 6.03
N GLN A 102 7.37 -4.10 6.53
CA GLN A 102 8.76 -3.75 6.29
C GLN A 102 9.70 -4.59 7.15
N ASN A 103 10.69 -5.18 6.49
CA ASN A 103 11.80 -5.79 7.19
C ASN A 103 12.72 -4.69 7.79
N GLY A 104 13.16 -4.90 9.04
CA GLY A 104 14.17 -4.08 9.69
C GLY A 104 13.71 -3.44 11.01
N LEU A 105 14.66 -3.18 11.90
CA LEU A 105 14.40 -2.54 13.20
C LEU A 105 14.12 -1.04 13.03
N GLY A 106 13.12 -0.53 13.72
CA GLY A 106 12.82 0.92 13.83
C GLY A 106 11.91 1.50 12.75
N SER A 107 11.58 0.76 11.69
CA SER A 107 10.61 1.20 10.68
C SER A 107 9.21 1.37 11.26
N ALA A 108 8.76 0.40 12.05
CA ALA A 108 7.46 0.44 12.72
C ALA A 108 7.37 1.61 13.71
N ASP A 109 8.43 1.88 14.48
CA ASP A 109 8.47 2.97 15.46
C ASP A 109 8.33 4.34 14.78
N ARG A 110 9.00 4.54 13.63
CA ARG A 110 8.90 5.78 12.84
C ARG A 110 7.49 5.99 12.30
N LEU A 111 6.86 4.91 11.83
CA LEU A 111 5.47 4.97 11.39
C LEU A 111 4.55 5.28 12.57
N ALA A 112 4.70 4.59 13.70
CA ALA A 112 3.96 4.83 14.94
C ALA A 112 4.18 6.24 15.55
N ALA A 113 5.26 6.94 15.20
CA ALA A 113 5.43 8.33 15.60
C ALA A 113 4.51 9.28 14.80
N SER A 114 4.14 8.88 13.57
CA SER A 114 3.26 9.64 12.67
C SER A 114 1.78 9.23 12.75
N ILE A 115 1.50 8.03 13.24
CA ILE A 115 0.16 7.47 13.40
C ILE A 115 0.00 6.95 14.82
N SER A 116 -1.17 7.09 15.46
CA SER A 116 -1.38 6.48 16.79
C SER A 116 -0.95 5.01 16.83
N ALA A 117 -0.18 4.60 17.83
CA ALA A 117 0.34 3.23 17.94
C ALA A 117 -0.79 2.17 18.01
N GLU A 118 -1.98 2.55 18.48
CA GLU A 118 -3.14 1.66 18.62
C GLU A 118 -3.68 1.14 17.29
N ARG A 119 -3.41 1.83 16.17
CA ARG A 119 -3.84 1.43 14.83
C ARG A 119 -2.75 0.78 13.99
N LEU A 120 -1.55 0.56 14.55
CA LEU A 120 -0.43 -0.05 13.83
C LEU A 120 -0.37 -1.56 14.07
N LEU A 121 -0.43 -2.32 12.99
CA LEU A 121 -0.09 -3.74 12.92
C LEU A 121 1.29 -3.91 12.29
N ILE A 122 2.07 -4.87 12.79
CA ILE A 122 3.41 -5.21 12.30
C ILE A 122 3.39 -6.66 11.84
N GLY A 123 3.91 -6.93 10.64
CA GLY A 123 3.99 -8.27 10.04
C GLY A 123 5.19 -8.47 9.14
#